data_AF-A0A0P7C026-F1
#
_entry.id   AF-A0A0P7C026-F1
#
_cell.length_a   1.000
_cell.length_b   1.000
_cell.length_c   1.000
_cell.angle_alpha   90.00
_cell.angle_beta   90.00
_cell.angle_gamma   90.00
#
_symmetry.space_group_name_H-M   'P 1'
#
loop_
_entity.id
_entity.type
_entity.pdbx_description
1 polymer ?
#
loop_
_entity_poly.entity_id
_entity_poly.type
_entity_poly.pdbx_seq_one_letter_code
_entity_poly.pdbx_strand_id
1 'polypeptide(L)'
;MSDTLKIRLAAFTLMVVGGALILLYLSGHKPAFLQIPVFALASTYNENRFVQMVQTNAIDEIGFLLLTAGLALLVFNTFREEAREKRLAAFEFALKYSLILAVIAYVLVFGYAIFGVLMALFPVFVVLYLIKFELLKKARN
;
A
#
# COMPACT_ATOMS: atom_id res chain seq x y z
N MET A 1 -16.55 -11.40 22.14
CA MET A 1 -15.45 -11.31 21.15
C MET A 1 -14.52 -10.18 21.57
N SER A 2 -13.21 -10.44 21.76
CA SER A 2 -12.26 -9.39 22.17
C SER A 2 -12.07 -8.35 21.07
N ASP A 3 -11.80 -7.10 21.44
CA ASP A 3 -11.66 -6.01 20.46
C ASP A 3 -10.47 -6.22 19.52
N THR A 4 -9.40 -6.86 19.99
CA THR A 4 -8.29 -7.30 19.15
C THR A 4 -8.73 -8.29 18.06
N LEU A 5 -9.66 -9.20 18.37
CA LEU A 5 -10.18 -10.16 17.39
C LEU A 5 -11.04 -9.47 16.33
N LYS A 6 -11.87 -8.48 16.73
CA LYS A 6 -12.66 -7.66 15.80
C LYS A 6 -11.76 -6.95 14.79
N ILE A 7 -10.69 -6.30 15.25
CA ILE A 7 -9.78 -5.56 14.37
C ILE A 7 -9.02 -6.51 13.44
N ARG A 8 -8.60 -7.69 13.92
CA ARG A 8 -7.95 -8.70 13.06
C ARG A 8 -8.89 -9.24 12.00
N LEU A 9 -10.15 -9.50 12.36
CA LEU A 9 -11.16 -9.94 11.41
C LEU A 9 -11.43 -8.86 10.36
N ALA A 10 -11.62 -7.60 10.77
CA ALA A 10 -11.79 -6.47 9.86
C ALA A 10 -10.58 -6.32 8.93
N ALA A 11 -9.36 -6.37 9.46
CA ALA A 11 -8.13 -6.32 8.66
C ALA A 11 -8.08 -7.45 7.62
N PHE A 12 -8.40 -8.67 8.03
CA PHE A 12 -8.44 -9.82 7.13
C PHE A 12 -9.51 -9.67 6.05
N THR A 13 -10.73 -9.23 6.40
CA THR A 13 -11.80 -8.97 5.44
C THR A 13 -11.38 -7.92 4.41
N LEU A 14 -10.76 -6.82 4.85
CA LEU A 14 -10.25 -5.78 3.95
C LEU A 14 -9.20 -6.33 2.99
N MET A 15 -8.27 -7.15 3.47
CA MET A 15 -7.25 -7.78 2.62
C MET A 15 -7.85 -8.76 1.61
N VAL A 16 -8.80 -9.60 2.03
CA VAL A 16 -9.46 -10.57 1.15
C VAL A 16 -10.28 -9.86 0.07
N VAL A 17 -11.10 -8.88 0.46
CA VAL A 17 -11.91 -8.11 -0.48
C VAL A 17 -11.00 -7.30 -1.42
N GLY A 18 -10.00 -6.60 -0.90
CA GLY A 18 -9.04 -5.85 -1.71
C GLY A 18 -8.30 -6.75 -2.70
N GLY A 19 -7.83 -7.92 -2.26
CA GLY A 19 -7.20 -8.93 -3.12
C GLY A 19 -8.14 -9.45 -4.21
N ALA A 20 -9.39 -9.74 -3.86
CA ALA A 20 -10.39 -10.17 -4.84
C ALA A 20 -10.66 -9.09 -5.90
N LEU A 21 -10.75 -7.81 -5.51
CA LEU A 21 -10.93 -6.70 -6.46
C LEU A 21 -9.74 -6.53 -7.40
N ILE A 22 -8.50 -6.63 -6.89
CA ILE A 22 -7.31 -6.61 -7.75
C ILE A 22 -7.28 -7.80 -8.70
N LEU A 23 -7.63 -9.01 -8.23
CA LEU A 23 -7.70 -10.18 -9.11
C LEU A 23 -8.77 -10.03 -10.19
N LEU A 24 -9.94 -9.48 -9.85
CA LEU A 24 -10.98 -9.15 -10.82
C LEU A 24 -10.46 -8.16 -11.88
N TYR A 25 -9.79 -7.10 -11.46
CA TYR A 25 -9.17 -6.14 -12.38
C TYR A 25 -8.16 -6.80 -13.32
N LEU A 26 -7.24 -7.61 -12.78
CA LEU A 26 -6.20 -8.29 -13.55
C LEU A 26 -6.79 -9.35 -14.50
N SER A 27 -7.91 -9.95 -14.15
CA SER A 27 -8.67 -10.87 -15.01
C SER A 27 -9.47 -10.18 -16.12
N GLY A 28 -9.42 -8.84 -16.20
CA GLY A 28 -10.14 -8.05 -17.20
C GLY A 28 -11.60 -7.74 -16.85
N HIS A 29 -12.10 -8.21 -15.71
CA HIS A 29 -13.47 -7.94 -15.27
C HIS A 29 -13.56 -6.54 -14.67
N LYS A 30 -13.99 -5.57 -15.47
CA LYS A 30 -14.09 -4.15 -15.10
C LYS A 30 -15.56 -3.71 -15.08
N PRO A 31 -16.23 -3.68 -13.92
CA PRO A 31 -17.65 -3.35 -13.84
C PRO A 31 -17.91 -1.92 -14.33
N ALA A 32 -18.93 -1.76 -15.18
CA ALA A 32 -19.25 -0.46 -15.79
C ALA A 32 -19.63 0.61 -14.74
N PHE A 33 -20.25 0.22 -13.63
CA PHE A 33 -20.62 1.14 -12.56
C PHE A 33 -19.44 1.70 -11.76
N LEU A 34 -18.23 1.15 -11.94
CA LEU A 34 -16.98 1.67 -11.36
C LEU A 34 -16.17 2.49 -12.36
N GLN A 35 -16.69 2.73 -13.56
CA GLN A 35 -16.08 3.66 -14.51
C GLN A 35 -16.38 5.08 -14.05
N ILE A 36 -15.33 5.79 -13.65
CA ILE A 36 -15.42 7.15 -13.16
C ILE A 36 -14.49 8.07 -13.96
N PRO A 37 -14.92 9.32 -14.24
CA PRO A 37 -14.04 10.31 -14.82
C PRO A 37 -13.00 10.73 -13.77
N VAL A 38 -11.73 10.68 -14.14
CA VAL A 38 -10.62 11.17 -13.33
C VAL A 38 -9.79 12.16 -14.13
N PHE A 39 -9.19 13.10 -13.44
CA PHE A 39 -8.16 13.95 -14.03
C PHE A 39 -6.88 13.15 -14.17
N ALA A 40 -6.48 12.89 -15.41
CA ALA A 40 -5.25 12.19 -15.71
C ALA A 40 -4.26 13.12 -16.43
N LEU A 41 -3.01 13.08 -15.99
CA LEU A 41 -1.86 13.57 -16.75
C LEU A 41 -1.58 12.56 -17.85
N ALA A 42 -2.19 12.74 -19.02
CA ALA A 42 -2.00 11.87 -20.17
C ALA A 42 -1.07 12.55 -21.17
N SER A 43 0.22 12.19 -21.15
CA SER A 43 1.15 12.56 -22.22
C SER A 43 0.98 11.61 -23.39
N THR A 44 0.52 12.13 -24.52
CA THR A 44 0.55 11.40 -25.80
C THR A 44 1.77 11.90 -26.56
N TYR A 45 2.61 11.00 -27.08
CA TYR A 45 3.89 11.36 -27.73
C TYR A 45 3.77 12.42 -28.85
N ASN A 46 2.57 12.63 -29.40
CA ASN A 46 2.27 13.61 -30.45
C ASN A 46 1.34 14.76 -30.02
N GLU A 47 0.85 14.80 -28.78
CA GLU A 47 -0.01 15.89 -28.30
C GLU A 47 0.34 16.26 -26.86
N ASN A 48 0.80 17.50 -26.65
CA ASN A 48 0.99 18.10 -25.32
C ASN A 48 -0.38 18.38 -24.67
N ARG A 49 -1.04 17.34 -24.16
CA ARG A 49 -2.22 17.48 -23.29
C ARG A 49 -1.77 17.41 -21.85
N PHE A 50 -1.78 18.55 -21.17
CA PHE A 50 -1.24 18.66 -19.82
C PHE A 50 -2.19 18.12 -18.74
N VAL A 51 -3.51 18.15 -18.95
CA VAL A 51 -4.50 17.52 -18.06
C VAL A 51 -5.74 17.19 -18.89
N GLN A 52 -6.18 15.94 -18.89
CA GLN A 52 -7.42 15.53 -19.55
C GLN A 52 -8.31 14.74 -18.59
N MET A 53 -9.62 14.93 -18.67
CA MET A 53 -10.55 14.00 -18.05
C MET A 53 -10.56 12.69 -18.84
N VAL A 54 -10.13 11.62 -18.19
CA VAL A 54 -10.09 10.26 -18.75
C VAL A 54 -10.98 9.36 -17.88
N GLN A 55 -11.66 8.41 -18.52
CA GLN A 55 -12.41 7.38 -17.80
C GLN A 55 -11.44 6.32 -17.30
N THR A 56 -11.37 6.13 -15.98
CA THR A 56 -10.69 4.98 -15.37
C THR A 56 -11.70 4.09 -14.65
N ASN A 57 -11.34 2.85 -14.39
CA ASN A 57 -12.15 1.98 -13.54
C ASN A 57 -11.58 2.02 -12.13
N ALA A 58 -12.35 2.46 -11.14
CA ALA A 58 -11.86 2.66 -9.77
C ALA A 58 -11.50 1.36 -9.01
N ILE A 59 -11.71 0.18 -9.62
CA ILE A 59 -11.62 -1.11 -8.93
C ILE A 59 -10.19 -1.43 -8.47
N ASP A 60 -9.16 -1.04 -9.22
CA ASP A 60 -7.77 -1.23 -8.83
C ASP A 60 -7.36 -0.26 -7.71
N GLU A 61 -7.79 1.01 -7.75
CA GLU A 61 -7.54 1.94 -6.66
C GLU A 61 -8.27 1.51 -5.37
N ILE A 62 -9.54 1.11 -5.46
CA ILE A 62 -10.30 0.60 -4.31
C ILE A 62 -9.65 -0.69 -3.77
N GLY A 63 -9.33 -1.64 -4.65
CA GLY A 63 -8.70 -2.88 -4.26
C GLY A 63 -7.37 -2.66 -3.53
N PHE A 64 -6.55 -1.75 -4.06
CA PHE A 64 -5.28 -1.36 -3.45
C PHE A 64 -5.46 -0.65 -2.10
N LEU A 65 -6.42 0.26 -1.98
CA LEU A 65 -6.73 0.97 -0.72
C LEU A 65 -7.15 -0.02 0.37
N LEU A 66 -8.04 -0.96 0.05
CA LEU A 66 -8.50 -1.97 1.01
C LEU A 66 -7.35 -2.88 1.46
N LEU A 67 -6.47 -3.31 0.54
CA LEU A 67 -5.30 -4.11 0.87
C LEU A 67 -4.33 -3.36 1.79
N THR A 68 -3.99 -2.12 1.43
CA THR A 68 -3.13 -1.24 2.21
C THR A 68 -3.70 -0.98 3.61
N ALA A 69 -4.99 -0.66 3.71
CA ALA A 69 -5.67 -0.41 4.97
C ALA A 69 -5.75 -1.67 5.84
N GLY A 70 -6.07 -2.82 5.25
CA GLY A 70 -6.09 -4.10 5.95
C GLY A 70 -4.72 -4.48 6.50
N LEU A 71 -3.67 -4.30 5.70
CA LEU A 71 -2.29 -4.56 6.13
C LEU A 71 -1.87 -3.62 7.28
N ALA A 72 -2.17 -2.32 7.17
CA ALA A 72 -1.89 -1.35 8.22
C ALA A 72 -2.61 -1.71 9.53
N LEU A 73 -3.90 -2.02 9.46
CA LEU A 73 -4.69 -2.44 10.62
C LEU A 73 -4.13 -3.71 11.25
N LEU A 74 -3.74 -4.70 10.45
CA LEU A 74 -3.19 -5.96 10.97
C LEU A 74 -1.90 -5.72 11.78
N VAL A 75 -1.02 -4.85 11.27
CA VAL A 75 0.32 -4.61 11.81
C VAL A 75 0.31 -3.66 13.00
N PHE A 76 -0.46 -2.57 12.91
CA PHE A 76 -0.43 -1.50 13.91
C PHE A 76 -1.49 -1.63 15.01
N ASN A 77 -2.47 -2.54 14.89
CA ASN A 77 -3.53 -2.79 15.91
C ASN A 77 -3.02 -3.05 17.33
N THR A 78 -1.93 -3.81 17.48
CA THR A 78 -1.52 -4.32 18.79
C THR A 78 -0.47 -3.44 19.45
N PHE A 79 -0.83 -2.24 19.87
CA PHE A 79 0.06 -1.41 20.69
C PHE A 79 0.07 -1.91 22.14
N ARG A 80 1.17 -2.54 22.54
CA ARG A 80 1.52 -2.69 23.96
C ARG A 80 2.52 -1.61 24.31
N GLU A 81 2.27 -0.90 25.41
CA GLU A 81 3.06 0.26 25.84
C GLU A 81 4.53 -0.11 26.09
N GLU A 82 4.78 -1.30 26.62
CA GLU A 82 6.12 -1.88 26.86
C GLU A 82 6.97 -2.04 25.59
N ALA A 83 6.35 -2.08 24.41
CA ALA A 83 7.04 -2.24 23.13
C ALA A 83 7.21 -0.93 22.36
N ARG A 84 6.79 0.21 22.93
CA ARG A 84 6.71 1.51 22.24
C ARG A 84 8.05 1.94 21.63
N GLU A 85 9.13 1.94 22.41
CA GLU A 85 10.46 2.36 21.94
C GLU A 85 10.97 1.47 20.80
N LYS A 86 10.82 0.14 20.93
CA LYS A 86 11.23 -0.82 19.90
C LYS A 86 10.43 -0.64 18.60
N ARG A 87 9.13 -0.34 18.72
CA ARG A 87 8.26 -0.05 17.56
C ARG A 87 8.65 1.25 16.88
N LEU A 88 8.95 2.30 17.65
CA LEU A 88 9.40 3.57 17.10
C LEU A 88 10.72 3.40 16.34
N ALA A 89 11.69 2.70 16.94
CA ALA A 89 12.95 2.39 16.28
C ALA A 89 12.76 1.54 15.01
N ALA A 90 11.84 0.58 15.01
CA ALA A 90 11.50 -0.20 13.82
C ALA A 90 10.81 0.63 12.74
N PHE A 91 9.93 1.57 13.14
CA PHE A 91 9.25 2.48 12.26
C PHE A 91 10.21 3.47 11.59
N GLU A 92 11.08 4.12 12.37
CA GLU A 92 12.12 5.01 11.86
C GLU A 92 13.05 4.31 10.88
N PHE A 93 13.46 3.08 11.21
CA PHE A 93 14.21 2.23 10.29
C PHE A 93 13.46 2.00 8.99
N ALA A 94 12.22 1.49 9.05
CA ALA A 94 11.42 1.20 7.87
C ALA A 94 11.16 2.45 7.02
N LEU A 95 10.89 3.59 7.65
CA LEU A 95 10.65 4.87 6.99
C LEU A 95 11.92 5.34 6.27
N LYS A 96 13.07 5.32 6.94
CA LYS A 96 14.35 5.72 6.35
C LYS A 96 14.66 4.90 5.09
N TYR A 97 14.55 3.58 5.17
CA TYR A 97 14.90 2.71 4.03
C TYR A 97 13.86 2.73 2.92
N SER A 98 12.57 2.86 3.23
CA SER A 98 11.54 3.05 2.20
C SER A 98 11.70 4.38 1.46
N LEU A 99 12.09 5.47 2.14
CA LEU A 99 12.41 6.74 1.49
C LEU A 99 13.65 6.64 0.59
N ILE A 100 14.71 5.95 1.05
CA ILE A 100 15.89 5.69 0.21
C ILE A 100 15.49 4.92 -1.05
N LEU A 101 14.68 3.86 -0.91
CA LEU A 101 14.17 3.10 -2.05
C LEU A 101 13.29 3.95 -2.97
N ALA A 102 12.48 4.86 -2.43
CA ALA A 102 11.68 5.79 -3.22
C ALA A 102 12.55 6.71 -4.08
N VAL A 103 13.62 7.26 -3.51
CA VAL A 103 14.57 8.12 -4.23
C VAL A 103 15.28 7.32 -5.32
N ILE A 104 15.74 6.11 -5.01
CA ILE A 104 16.37 5.23 -6.00
C ILE A 104 15.39 4.90 -7.13
N ALA A 105 14.15 4.53 -6.79
CA ALA A 105 13.10 4.24 -7.77
C ALA A 105 12.83 5.45 -8.67
N TYR A 106 12.75 6.65 -8.10
CA TYR A 106 12.51 7.88 -8.86
C TYR A 106 13.61 8.18 -9.88
N VAL A 107 14.87 7.87 -9.57
CA VAL A 107 16.00 8.08 -10.48
C VAL A 107 16.12 6.99 -11.54
N LEU A 108 15.70 5.76 -11.22
CA LEU A 108 15.89 4.59 -12.09
C LEU A 108 14.67 4.21 -12.94
N VAL A 109 13.46 4.57 -12.52
CA VAL A 109 12.21 4.12 -13.13
C VAL A 109 11.47 5.32 -13.73
N PHE A 110 11.29 5.30 -15.05
CA PHE A 110 10.66 6.37 -15.81
C PHE A 110 9.26 5.99 -16.31
N GLY A 111 8.46 7.01 -16.64
CA GLY A 111 7.11 6.84 -17.17
C GLY A 111 6.13 6.24 -16.16
N TYR A 112 5.06 5.60 -16.64
CA TYR A 112 4.00 5.08 -15.77
C TYR A 112 4.45 3.96 -14.81
N ALA A 113 5.58 3.32 -15.08
CA ALA A 113 6.12 2.27 -14.22
C ALA A 113 6.47 2.78 -12.81
N ILE A 114 6.82 4.07 -12.65
CA ILE A 114 7.14 4.64 -11.33
C ILE A 114 5.97 4.55 -10.37
N PHE A 115 4.72 4.72 -10.84
CA PHE A 115 3.54 4.67 -9.99
C PHE A 115 3.35 3.28 -9.37
N GLY A 116 3.57 2.22 -10.15
CA GLY A 116 3.54 0.84 -9.64
C GLY A 116 4.61 0.60 -8.58
N VAL A 117 5.83 1.11 -8.80
CA VAL A 117 6.93 0.98 -7.82
C VAL A 117 6.63 1.77 -6.54
N LEU A 118 6.13 3.00 -6.66
CA LEU A 118 5.75 3.81 -5.51
C LEU A 118 4.59 3.18 -4.72
N MET A 119 3.63 2.56 -5.41
CA MET A 119 2.57 1.78 -4.74
C MET A 119 3.13 0.59 -3.97
N ALA A 120 4.16 -0.09 -4.49
CA ALA A 120 4.80 -1.21 -3.82
C ALA A 120 5.64 -0.79 -2.58
N LEU A 121 5.97 0.50 -2.41
CA LEU A 121 6.76 0.95 -1.27
C LEU A 121 6.07 0.75 0.07
N PHE A 122 4.73 0.83 0.14
CA PHE A 122 4.03 0.63 1.40
C PHE A 122 4.12 -0.83 1.91
N PRO A 123 3.83 -1.86 1.09
CA PRO A 123 4.14 -3.25 1.46
C PRO A 123 5.59 -3.46 1.88
N VAL A 124 6.56 -2.86 1.15
CA VAL A 124 7.98 -2.94 1.49
C VAL A 124 8.27 -2.30 2.85
N PHE A 125 7.71 -1.12 3.12
CA PHE A 125 7.79 -0.46 4.41
C PHE A 125 7.29 -1.36 5.54
N VAL A 126 6.13 -2.00 5.36
CA VAL A 126 5.57 -2.94 6.34
C VAL A 126 6.50 -4.13 6.60
N VAL A 127 7.07 -4.72 5.55
CA VAL A 127 8.01 -5.84 5.68
C VAL A 127 9.27 -5.41 6.45
N LEU A 128 9.86 -4.26 6.10
CA LEU A 128 11.03 -3.71 6.80
C LEU A 128 10.74 -3.45 8.28
N TYR A 129 9.56 -2.89 8.57
CA TYR A 129 9.10 -2.65 9.93
C TYR A 129 9.01 -3.96 10.72
N LEU A 130 8.35 -4.99 10.18
CA LEU A 130 8.17 -6.28 10.84
C LEU A 130 9.50 -6.99 11.09
N ILE A 131 10.40 -7.00 10.09
CA ILE A 131 11.74 -7.59 10.22
C ILE A 131 12.50 -6.90 11.36
N LYS A 132 12.57 -5.56 11.34
CA LYS A 132 13.31 -4.82 12.38
C LYS A 132 12.69 -4.99 13.75
N PHE A 133 11.37 -4.99 13.85
CA PHE A 133 10.67 -5.18 15.11
C PHE A 133 10.94 -6.57 15.72
N GLU A 134 10.88 -7.65 14.92
CA GLU A 134 11.19 -9.00 15.39
C GLU A 134 12.66 -9.17 15.80
N LEU A 135 13.60 -8.52 15.10
CA LEU A 135 15.01 -8.50 15.51
C LEU A 135 15.21 -7.82 16.88
N LEU A 136 14.58 -6.65 17.09
CA LEU A 136 14.64 -5.93 18.37
C LEU A 136 13.93 -6.66 19.51
N LYS A 137 12.94 -7.50 19.18
CA LYS A 137 12.26 -8.37 20.14
C LYS A 137 13.18 -9.50 20.60
N LYS A 138 13.87 -10.18 19.66
CA LYS A 138 14.77 -11.30 19.94
C LYS A 138 16.02 -10.91 20.75
N ALA A 139 16.59 -9.72 20.53
CA ALA A 139 17.82 -9.27 21.19
C ALA A 139 17.73 -9.08 22.73
N ARG A 140 16.60 -9.38 23.36
CA ARG A 140 16.36 -9.23 24.82
C ARG A 140 15.92 -10.53 25.50
N ASN A 141 15.79 -11.62 24.75
CA ASN A 141 15.69 -12.98 25.31
C ASN A 141 17.08 -13.63 25.27
#